data_AF-A0A6M8VVD3-F1
#
_entry.id   AF-A0A6M8VVD3-F1
#
_cell.length_a   1.000
_cell.length_b   1.000
_cell.length_c   1.000
_cell.angle_alpha   90.00
_cell.angle_beta   90.00
_cell.angle_gamma   90.00
#
_symmetry.space_group_name_H-M   'P 1'
#
loop_
_entity.id
_entity.type
_entity.pdbx_description
1 polymer ?
#
loop_
_entity_poly.entity_id
_entity_poly.type
_entity_poly.pdbx_seq_one_letter_code
_entity_poly.pdbx_strand_id
1 'polypeptide(L)'
;MFGFVKKMFNKKAEPEKITALPQRMKGHEISDMGAYVRWESMEYTVKFYAERNKDKSYSLKCAYHREDMDGNTITVRGRLSLAEAIADLRKYDNKETDRRMHDNKHLEYSARQQQIEKARSDDNVRLVQNRLTASNPMRH
;
A
#
# COMPACT_ATOMS: atom_id res chain seq x y z
N MET A 1 27.50 -1.50 11.22
CA MET A 1 26.56 -1.01 12.27
C MET A 1 25.75 0.24 11.90
N PHE A 2 26.22 1.13 11.01
CA PHE A 2 25.52 2.39 10.67
C PHE A 2 24.21 2.26 9.86
N GLY A 3 23.99 1.15 9.15
CA GLY A 3 22.79 0.97 8.29
C GLY A 3 21.48 0.70 9.07
N PHE A 4 21.56 0.05 10.24
CA PHE A 4 20.39 -0.31 11.04
C PHE A 4 19.75 0.93 11.71
N VAL A 5 20.60 1.80 12.26
CA VAL A 5 20.19 3.08 12.86
C VAL A 5 19.63 4.01 11.78
N LYS A 6 20.27 4.10 10.62
CA LYS A 6 19.77 4.92 9.50
C LYS A 6 18.42 4.44 8.97
N LYS A 7 18.18 3.11 8.90
CA LYS A 7 16.84 2.55 8.60
C LYS A 7 15.81 2.89 9.67
N MET A 8 16.17 2.87 10.95
CA MET A 8 15.25 3.26 12.03
C MET A 8 14.88 4.75 12.02
N PHE A 9 15.80 5.64 11.65
CA PHE A 9 15.54 7.08 11.55
C PHE A 9 14.88 7.48 10.21
N ASN A 10 15.28 6.91 9.07
CA ASN A 10 14.62 7.14 7.77
C ASN A 10 13.17 6.62 7.75
N LYS A 11 12.86 5.57 8.53
CA LYS A 11 11.48 5.08 8.70
C LYS A 11 10.53 6.08 9.37
N LYS A 12 11.04 7.12 10.04
CA LYS A 12 10.22 8.04 10.87
C LYS A 12 9.81 9.35 10.18
N ALA A 13 10.63 9.91 9.28
CA ALA A 13 10.34 11.22 8.65
C ALA A 13 10.14 11.17 7.13
N GLU A 14 10.92 10.34 6.41
CA GLU A 14 10.86 10.24 4.95
C GLU A 14 10.89 8.76 4.52
N PRO A 15 9.77 8.02 4.65
CA PRO A 15 9.72 6.58 4.44
C PRO A 15 10.19 6.20 3.02
N GLU A 16 11.08 5.23 2.90
CA GLU A 16 11.57 4.76 1.59
C GLU A 16 10.47 4.04 0.79
N LYS A 17 9.54 3.40 1.50
CA LYS A 17 8.41 2.68 0.93
C LYS A 17 7.17 2.84 1.81
N ILE A 18 6.02 3.02 1.17
CA ILE A 18 4.70 3.07 1.82
C ILE A 18 3.79 2.12 1.06
N THR A 19 3.06 1.25 1.74
CA THR A 19 2.24 0.20 1.11
C THR A 19 0.77 0.34 1.48
N ALA A 20 -0.14 -0.05 0.59
CA ALA A 20 -1.54 -0.32 0.95
C ALA A 20 -1.71 -1.80 1.32
N LEU A 21 -2.89 -2.17 1.84
CA LEU A 21 -3.27 -3.58 1.97
C LEU A 21 -3.23 -4.28 0.60
N PRO A 22 -2.72 -5.54 0.53
CA PRO A 22 -2.77 -6.32 -0.69
C PRO A 22 -4.22 -6.63 -1.07
N GLN A 23 -4.54 -6.46 -2.35
CA GLN A 23 -5.89 -6.68 -2.89
C GLN A 23 -5.89 -7.96 -3.71
N ARG A 24 -6.96 -8.76 -3.57
CA ARG A 24 -7.24 -9.84 -4.52
C ARG A 24 -8.21 -9.30 -5.56
N MET A 25 -7.80 -9.32 -6.82
CA MET A 25 -8.61 -8.84 -7.94
C MET A 25 -8.76 -9.97 -8.97
N LYS A 26 -9.92 -10.02 -9.61
CA LYS A 26 -10.16 -10.79 -10.84
C LYS A 26 -9.91 -9.88 -12.02
N GLY A 27 -9.37 -10.42 -13.12
CA GLY A 27 -8.87 -9.58 -14.22
C GLY A 27 -9.97 -8.94 -15.00
N HIS A 28 -10.35 -7.73 -14.64
CA HIS A 28 -10.98 -6.82 -15.58
C HIS A 28 -10.05 -5.64 -15.77
N GLU A 29 -10.11 -5.09 -16.98
CA GLU A 29 -9.42 -3.88 -17.40
C GLU A 29 -9.17 -2.94 -16.21
N ILE A 30 -7.90 -2.77 -15.82
CA ILE A 30 -7.55 -1.76 -14.81
C ILE A 30 -7.53 -0.42 -15.53
N SER A 31 -8.71 0.02 -15.99
CA SER A 31 -8.89 1.23 -16.80
C SER A 31 -8.42 2.49 -16.07
N ASP A 32 -8.49 2.49 -14.73
CA ASP A 32 -8.03 3.61 -13.89
C ASP A 32 -6.49 3.70 -13.74
N MET A 33 -5.70 2.72 -14.21
CA MET A 33 -4.25 2.67 -13.97
C MET A 33 -3.38 2.51 -15.22
N GLY A 34 -3.99 2.50 -16.41
CA GLY A 34 -3.26 2.48 -17.68
C GLY A 34 -2.50 1.18 -17.98
N ALA A 35 -2.80 0.08 -17.28
CA ALA A 35 -2.17 -1.22 -17.52
C ALA A 35 -3.21 -2.28 -17.89
N TYR A 36 -3.04 -2.86 -19.08
CA TYR A 36 -3.85 -3.95 -19.59
C TYR A 36 -3.39 -5.28 -18.97
N VAL A 37 -4.18 -5.82 -18.05
CA VAL A 37 -4.01 -7.20 -17.54
C VAL A 37 -5.17 -8.03 -18.11
N ARG A 38 -4.96 -8.61 -19.28
CA ARG A 38 -5.98 -9.32 -20.08
C ARG A 38 -6.19 -10.75 -19.56
N TRP A 39 -6.71 -10.93 -18.35
CA TRP A 39 -6.92 -12.26 -17.75
C TRP A 39 -8.24 -12.34 -16.98
N GLU A 40 -9.37 -12.40 -17.69
CA GLU A 40 -10.74 -12.39 -17.14
C GLU A 40 -11.10 -13.54 -16.19
N SER A 41 -10.37 -14.65 -16.24
CA SER A 41 -10.69 -15.85 -15.47
C SER A 41 -9.82 -16.09 -14.23
N MET A 42 -8.80 -15.25 -13.97
CA MET A 42 -7.78 -15.55 -12.96
C MET A 42 -7.72 -14.51 -11.83
N GLU A 43 -7.59 -15.00 -10.59
CA GLU A 43 -7.33 -14.16 -9.42
C GLU A 43 -5.84 -13.82 -9.34
N TYR A 44 -5.53 -12.53 -9.13
CA TYR A 44 -4.18 -12.07 -8.86
C TYR A 44 -4.16 -11.25 -7.58
N THR A 45 -3.00 -11.28 -6.92
CA THR A 45 -2.75 -10.39 -5.79
C THR A 45 -2.07 -9.13 -6.29
N VAL A 46 -2.73 -8.00 -6.10
CA VAL A 46 -2.18 -6.67 -6.36
C VAL A 46 -1.65 -6.05 -5.08
N LYS A 47 -0.50 -5.41 -5.17
CA LYS A 47 0.11 -4.61 -4.11
C LYS A 47 0.38 -3.21 -4.63
N PHE A 48 -0.35 -2.24 -4.09
CA PHE A 48 -0.07 -0.83 -4.29
C PHE A 48 0.97 -0.35 -3.29
N TYR A 49 1.97 0.37 -3.78
CA TYR A 49 2.98 0.98 -2.94
C TYR A 49 3.57 2.23 -3.57
N ALA A 50 4.00 3.17 -2.74
CA ALA A 50 4.80 4.31 -3.13
C ALA A 50 6.25 4.03 -2.76
N GLU A 51 7.15 4.30 -3.69
CA GLU A 51 8.60 4.19 -3.48
C GLU A 51 9.26 5.55 -3.65
N ARG A 52 10.17 5.88 -2.74
CA ARG A 52 10.88 7.15 -2.75
C ARG A 52 11.97 7.16 -3.82
N ASN A 53 11.93 8.15 -4.68
CA ASN A 53 12.93 8.43 -5.70
C ASN A 53 14.15 9.15 -5.09
N LYS A 54 15.25 9.23 -5.86
CA LYS A 54 16.48 9.94 -5.43
C LYS A 54 16.25 11.43 -5.18
N ASP A 55 15.32 12.05 -5.90
CA ASP A 55 14.92 13.45 -5.76
C ASP A 55 13.94 13.69 -4.59
N LYS A 56 13.72 12.68 -3.73
CA LYS A 56 12.77 12.68 -2.61
C LYS A 56 11.28 12.72 -3.00
N SER A 57 10.96 12.73 -4.28
CA SER A 57 9.59 12.48 -4.73
C SER A 57 9.23 11.01 -4.58
N TYR A 58 7.95 10.67 -4.75
CA TYR A 58 7.45 9.31 -4.68
C TYR A 58 6.89 8.87 -6.02
N SER A 59 7.09 7.59 -6.35
CA SER A 59 6.44 6.94 -7.48
C SER A 59 5.43 5.94 -6.93
N LEU A 60 4.16 6.13 -7.26
CA LEU A 60 3.10 5.17 -6.99
C LEU A 60 3.21 4.03 -8.00
N LYS A 61 3.36 2.82 -7.47
CA LYS A 61 3.55 1.59 -8.23
C LYS A 61 2.49 0.56 -7.85
N CYS A 62 2.23 -0.31 -8.81
CA CYS A 62 1.35 -1.45 -8.67
C CYS A 62 2.16 -2.69 -9.05
N ALA A 63 2.38 -3.58 -8.09
CA ALA A 63 2.93 -4.90 -8.34
C ALA A 63 1.79 -5.91 -8.37
N TYR A 64 1.75 -6.74 -9.40
CA TYR A 64 0.81 -7.85 -9.49
C TYR A 64 1.59 -9.16 -9.52
N HIS A 65 1.14 -10.11 -8.71
CA HIS A 65 1.76 -11.42 -8.59
C HIS A 65 0.73 -12.52 -8.85
N ARG A 66 1.16 -13.53 -9.61
CA ARG A 66 0.48 -14.80 -9.86
C ARG A 66 1.41 -15.92 -9.38
N GLU A 67 0.85 -17.00 -8.85
CA GLU A 67 1.62 -18.16 -8.38
C GLU A 67 2.52 -18.76 -9.49
N ASP A 68 2.12 -18.68 -10.77
CA ASP A 68 2.85 -19.26 -11.91
C ASP A 68 3.55 -18.25 -12.84
N MET A 69 3.58 -16.95 -12.52
CA MET A 69 4.24 -15.96 -13.37
C MET A 69 5.07 -14.97 -12.55
N ASP A 70 6.21 -14.57 -13.12
CA ASP A 70 7.03 -13.51 -12.54
C ASP A 70 6.19 -12.25 -12.31
N GLY A 71 6.28 -11.74 -11.08
CA GLY A 71 5.54 -10.55 -10.69
C GLY A 71 6.02 -9.34 -11.49
N ASN A 72 5.08 -8.65 -12.12
CA ASN A 72 5.39 -7.43 -12.86
C ASN A 72 5.02 -6.22 -12.01
N THR A 73 5.74 -5.12 -12.26
CA THR A 73 5.51 -3.84 -11.59
C THR A 73 5.30 -2.76 -12.62
N ILE A 74 4.23 -1.98 -12.46
CA ILE A 74 3.95 -0.79 -13.27
C ILE A 74 4.03 0.46 -12.39
N THR A 75 4.44 1.57 -12.98
CA THR A 75 4.32 2.89 -12.34
C THR A 75 2.98 3.49 -12.73
N VAL A 76 2.11 3.71 -11.75
CA VAL A 76 0.78 4.29 -11.93
C VAL A 76 0.88 5.82 -11.99
N ARG A 77 1.69 6.41 -11.12
CA ARG A 77 1.97 7.86 -11.09
C ARG A 77 3.39 8.10 -10.60
N GLY A 78 4.06 9.12 -11.14
CA GLY A 78 5.42 9.51 -10.73
C GLY A 78 5.47 10.91 -10.11
N ARG A 79 6.60 11.23 -9.46
CA ARG A 79 6.93 12.56 -8.92
C ARG A 79 5.90 13.14 -7.92
N LEU A 80 5.35 12.30 -7.06
CA LEU A 80 4.40 12.71 -6.02
C LEU A 80 5.13 13.25 -4.78
N SER A 81 4.52 14.20 -4.07
CA SER A 81 4.91 14.52 -2.70
C SER A 81 4.55 13.37 -1.73
N LEU A 82 5.12 13.39 -0.52
CA LEU A 82 4.77 12.41 0.53
C LEU A 82 3.27 12.45 0.87
N ALA A 83 2.68 13.65 0.93
CA ALA A 83 1.27 13.82 1.25
C ALA A 83 0.36 13.23 0.17
N GLU A 84 0.67 13.47 -1.11
CA GLU A 84 -0.08 12.89 -2.23
C GLU A 84 0.06 11.37 -2.27
N ALA A 85 1.27 10.84 -2.06
CA ALA A 85 1.50 9.40 -2.01
C ALA A 85 0.70 8.73 -0.88
N ILE A 86 0.66 9.33 0.31
CA ILE A 86 -0.17 8.86 1.42
C ILE A 86 -1.66 8.93 1.06
N ALA A 87 -2.12 10.04 0.48
CA ALA A 87 -3.52 10.23 0.12
C ALA A 87 -3.99 9.18 -0.92
N ASP A 88 -3.20 8.92 -1.95
CA ASP A 88 -3.53 7.92 -2.96
C ASP A 88 -3.49 6.50 -2.38
N LEU A 89 -2.48 6.15 -1.60
CA LEU A 89 -2.41 4.83 -0.95
C LEU A 89 -3.54 4.61 0.07
N ARG A 90 -3.98 5.65 0.78
CA ARG A 90 -5.14 5.57 1.69
C ARG A 90 -6.42 5.20 0.96
N LYS A 91 -6.63 5.65 -0.29
CA LYS A 91 -7.81 5.26 -1.08
C LYS A 91 -7.82 3.74 -1.33
N TYR A 92 -6.69 3.18 -1.74
CA TYR A 92 -6.56 1.73 -1.97
C TYR A 92 -6.66 0.92 -0.68
N ASP A 93 -6.05 1.41 0.40
CA ASP A 93 -6.12 0.77 1.72
C ASP A 93 -7.53 0.75 2.30
N ASN A 94 -8.27 1.86 2.18
CA ASN A 94 -9.66 1.97 2.63
C ASN A 94 -10.55 1.03 1.81
N LYS A 95 -10.47 1.06 0.48
CA LYS A 95 -11.25 0.19 -0.41
C LYS A 95 -11.09 -1.28 -0.04
N GLU A 96 -9.86 -1.72 0.20
CA GLU A 96 -9.58 -3.11 0.59
C GLU A 96 -10.00 -3.44 2.03
N THR A 97 -9.87 -2.48 2.95
CA THR A 97 -10.39 -2.63 4.32
C THR A 97 -11.90 -2.86 4.29
N ASP A 98 -12.64 -2.01 3.56
CA ASP A 98 -14.10 -2.09 3.46
C ASP A 98 -14.55 -3.39 2.79
N ARG A 99 -13.85 -3.81 1.72
CA ARG A 99 -14.09 -5.10 1.06
C ARG A 99 -13.93 -6.26 2.03
N ARG A 100 -12.82 -6.34 2.76
CA ARG A 100 -12.59 -7.42 3.75
C ARG A 100 -13.58 -7.39 4.91
N MET A 101 -13.97 -6.20 5.37
CA MET A 101 -15.01 -6.05 6.41
C MET A 101 -16.37 -6.58 5.95
N HIS A 102 -16.69 -6.40 4.67
CA HIS A 102 -17.89 -6.92 4.03
C HIS A 102 -17.82 -8.43 3.79
N ASP A 103 -16.71 -8.92 3.22
CA ASP A 103 -16.53 -10.35 2.90
C ASP A 103 -16.57 -11.21 4.16
N ASN A 104 -16.01 -10.70 5.27
CA ASN A 104 -15.99 -11.37 6.57
C ASN A 104 -17.17 -11.00 7.48
N LYS A 105 -18.28 -10.47 6.95
CA LYS A 105 -19.42 -9.97 7.75
C LYS A 105 -20.03 -10.94 8.77
N HIS A 106 -19.78 -12.24 8.57
CA HIS A 106 -20.23 -13.33 9.43
C HIS A 106 -19.38 -13.48 10.71
N LEU A 107 -18.20 -12.86 10.77
CA LEU A 107 -17.36 -12.81 11.96
C LEU A 107 -17.73 -11.60 12.84
N GLU A 108 -17.46 -11.70 14.14
CA GLU A 108 -17.53 -10.55 15.04
C GLU A 108 -16.66 -9.38 14.56
N TYR A 109 -17.10 -8.16 14.85
CA TYR A 109 -16.42 -6.95 14.38
C TYR A 109 -14.96 -6.88 14.84
N SER A 110 -14.69 -7.20 16.10
CA SER A 110 -13.35 -7.24 16.69
C SER A 110 -12.44 -8.24 15.97
N ALA A 111 -12.95 -9.45 15.69
CA ALA A 111 -12.23 -10.49 14.95
C ALA A 111 -11.93 -10.06 13.51
N ARG A 112 -12.88 -9.41 12.82
CA ARG A 112 -12.67 -8.83 11.48
C ARG A 112 -11.55 -7.80 11.48
N GLN A 113 -11.59 -6.85 12.41
CA GLN A 113 -10.55 -5.83 12.53
C GLN A 113 -9.17 -6.47 12.78
N GLN A 114 -9.08 -7.43 13.70
CA GLN A 114 -7.80 -8.08 14.02
C GLN A 114 -7.20 -8.81 12.81
N GLN A 115 -8.01 -9.47 11.98
CA GLN A 115 -7.53 -10.10 10.74
C GLN A 115 -7.01 -9.08 9.73
N ILE A 116 -7.68 -7.93 9.59
CA ILE A 116 -7.25 -6.86 8.69
C ILE A 116 -5.93 -6.26 9.18
N GLU A 117 -5.82 -5.97 10.47
CA GLU A 117 -4.60 -5.40 11.05
C GLU A 117 -3.41 -6.37 10.95
N LYS A 118 -3.62 -7.67 11.15
CA LYS A 118 -2.58 -8.70 10.92
C LYS A 118 -2.08 -8.76 9.47
N ALA A 119 -2.91 -8.37 8.51
CA ALA A 119 -2.53 -8.35 7.10
C ALA A 119 -1.80 -7.07 6.68
N ARG A 120 -1.76 -6.03 7.54
CA ARG A 120 -0.97 -4.82 7.30
C ARG A 120 0.50 -5.12 7.58
N SER A 121 1.36 -4.72 6.65
CA SER A 121 2.82 -4.65 6.89
C SER A 121 3.18 -3.42 7.73
N ASP A 122 4.37 -3.41 8.32
CA ASP A 122 4.93 -2.24 9.04
C ASP A 122 5.00 -0.97 8.19
N ASP A 123 5.09 -1.11 6.87
CA ASP A 123 5.15 0.00 5.92
C ASP A 123 3.75 0.40 5.42
N ASN A 124 2.68 -0.19 5.98
CA ASN A 124 1.32 0.17 5.65
C ASN A 124 1.06 1.67 5.87
N VAL A 125 0.34 2.29 4.95
CA VAL A 125 0.07 3.73 4.93
C VAL A 125 -0.49 4.25 6.25
N ARG A 126 -1.32 3.47 6.95
CA ARG A 126 -1.87 3.87 8.26
C ARG A 126 -0.81 3.89 9.35
N LEU A 127 0.03 2.86 9.40
CA LEU A 127 1.12 2.77 10.38
C LEU A 127 2.18 3.84 10.10
N VAL A 128 2.52 4.07 8.83
CA VAL A 128 3.41 5.15 8.41
C VAL A 128 2.85 6.51 8.83
N GLN A 129 1.57 6.78 8.56
CA GLN A 129 0.93 8.03 8.95
C GLN A 129 0.93 8.21 10.48
N ASN A 130 0.58 7.18 11.24
CA ASN A 130 0.63 7.22 12.71
C ASN A 130 2.04 7.51 13.23
N ARG A 131 3.09 6.90 12.62
CA ARG A 131 4.49 7.19 12.97
C ARG A 131 4.88 8.63 12.67
N LEU A 132 4.46 9.16 11.52
CA LEU A 132 4.74 10.54 11.12
C LEU A 132 4.06 11.54 12.06
N THR A 133 2.80 11.30 12.43
CA THR A 133 2.08 12.11 13.43
C THR A 133 2.73 12.04 14.81
N ALA A 134 3.07 10.83 15.29
CA ALA A 134 3.75 10.66 16.58
C ALA A 134 5.16 11.26 16.61
N SER A 135 5.84 11.33 15.46
CA SER A 135 7.16 11.96 15.33
C SER A 135 7.10 13.48 15.18
N ASN A 136 5.90 14.05 14.99
CA ASN A 136 5.70 15.50 14.85
C ASN A 136 4.47 16.00 15.66
N PRO A 137 4.44 15.78 16.99
CA PRO A 137 3.26 16.01 17.83
C PRO A 137 2.86 17.50 17.98
N MET A 138 3.70 18.46 17.55
CA MET A 138 3.46 19.91 17.70
C MET A 138 3.04 20.63 16.41
N ARG A 139 2.66 19.92 15.33
CA ARG A 139 2.04 20.54 14.14
C ARG A 139 0.56 20.18 14.07
N HIS A 140 -0.23 20.77 14.96
CA HIS A 140 -1.67 20.94 14.84
C HIS A 140 -2.04 22.33 15.33
#